data_AF-A0A952DC20-F1
#
_entry.id   AF-A0A952DC20-F1
#
_cell.length_a   1.000
_cell.length_b   1.000
_cell.length_c   1.000
_cell.angle_alpha   90.00
_cell.angle_beta   90.00
_cell.angle_gamma   90.00
#
_symmetry.space_group_name_H-M   'P 1'
#
loop_
_entity.id
_entity.type
_entity.pdbx_description
1 polymer ?
#
loop_
_entity_poly.entity_id
_entity_poly.type
_entity_poly.pdbx_seq_one_letter_code
_entity_poly.pdbx_strand_id
1 'polypeptide(L)'
;MSAEPLPPGYVRSAHDGIELVSRAWAADALAFALVAHGSLYRWAEAQPEREALRGRGTAWAAVLPAGTDRDLRTAVVVRHSYHGGLFARVTGDLFVRPTRAPRELAAAARLTAAGVPTPEVVAYVIHPVAGLLARSDVMTRRLPPGRDFPDAWAADPSPLQRGAIIEAVAALLRALSRAGAHHPDLNVKNVYVAVDGDVVTAYVLDIDRVRFTDSEEAAASNFARFARSVRKWDAERSLGVGDDALVRLAALAWVEA
;
A
#
# COMPACT_ATOMS: atom_id res chain seq x y z
N MET A 1 -28.14 -4.91 0.51
CA MET A 1 -26.99 -4.24 1.15
C MET A 1 -26.66 -3.00 0.33
N SER A 2 -26.86 -1.81 0.88
CA SER A 2 -26.44 -0.55 0.24
C SER A 2 -24.92 -0.56 0.09
N ALA A 3 -24.43 -0.33 -1.13
CA ALA A 3 -22.99 -0.18 -1.35
C ALA A 3 -22.49 1.01 -0.54
N GLU A 4 -21.36 0.84 0.15
CA GLU A 4 -20.69 1.93 0.87
C GLU A 4 -20.40 3.08 -0.12
N PRO A 5 -20.61 4.36 0.29
CA PRO A 5 -20.35 5.49 -0.60
C PRO A 5 -18.88 5.49 -1.02
N LEU A 6 -18.64 5.73 -2.31
CA LEU A 6 -17.29 5.79 -2.85
C LEU A 6 -16.57 7.07 -2.39
N PRO A 7 -15.25 7.03 -2.18
CA PRO A 7 -14.48 8.24 -1.95
C PRO A 7 -14.58 9.23 -3.14
N PRO A 8 -14.40 10.53 -2.92
CA PRO A 8 -14.43 11.53 -4.00
C PRO A 8 -13.47 11.19 -5.15
N GLY A 9 -13.96 11.36 -6.39
CA GLY A 9 -13.19 11.09 -7.60
C GLY A 9 -13.13 9.62 -8.01
N TYR A 10 -13.86 8.72 -7.33
CA TYR A 10 -14.05 7.33 -7.74
C TYR A 10 -15.41 7.12 -8.37
N VAL A 11 -15.46 6.23 -9.35
CA VAL A 11 -16.68 5.81 -10.04
C VAL A 11 -16.81 4.29 -9.97
N ARG A 12 -18.05 3.82 -10.13
CA ARG A 12 -18.39 2.39 -10.15
C ARG A 12 -18.94 2.05 -11.53
N SER A 13 -18.45 0.97 -12.12
CA SER A 13 -19.05 0.34 -13.29
C SER A 13 -19.18 -1.17 -13.08
N ALA A 14 -19.99 -1.81 -13.90
CA ALA A 14 -20.13 -3.25 -13.92
C ALA A 14 -20.11 -3.76 -15.36
N HIS A 15 -19.36 -4.83 -15.61
CA HIS A 15 -19.24 -5.48 -16.92
C HIS A 15 -19.38 -6.98 -16.71
N ASP A 16 -20.40 -7.61 -17.28
CA ASP A 16 -20.68 -9.05 -17.14
C ASP A 16 -20.67 -9.56 -15.67
N GLY A 17 -21.21 -8.75 -14.76
CA GLY A 17 -21.25 -9.05 -13.33
C GLY A 17 -19.94 -8.75 -12.58
N ILE A 18 -18.85 -8.46 -13.28
CA ILE A 18 -17.59 -7.98 -12.69
C ILE A 18 -17.77 -6.52 -12.26
N GLU A 19 -17.52 -6.25 -10.98
CA GLU A 19 -17.62 -4.91 -10.40
C GLU A 19 -16.25 -4.22 -10.49
N LEU A 20 -16.18 -3.08 -11.18
CA LEU A 20 -15.01 -2.21 -11.24
C LEU A 20 -15.28 -0.96 -10.43
N VAL A 21 -14.36 -0.62 -9.53
CA VAL A 21 -14.29 0.70 -8.90
C VAL A 21 -12.93 1.29 -9.20
N SER A 22 -12.91 2.50 -9.74
CA SER A 22 -11.67 3.15 -10.17
C SER A 22 -11.75 4.65 -10.03
N ARG A 23 -10.59 5.31 -10.13
CA ARG A 23 -10.53 6.75 -10.35
C ARG A 23 -11.25 7.10 -11.65
N ALA A 24 -12.02 8.19 -11.64
CA ALA A 24 -12.82 8.63 -12.79
C ALA A 24 -11.97 8.78 -14.07
N TRP A 25 -10.77 9.34 -13.95
CA TRP A 25 -9.84 9.52 -15.07
C TRP A 25 -9.32 8.20 -15.67
N ALA A 26 -9.41 7.09 -14.94
CA ALA A 26 -8.93 5.77 -15.37
C ALA A 26 -10.05 4.87 -15.90
N ALA A 27 -11.32 5.27 -15.76
CA ALA A 27 -12.47 4.39 -15.92
C ALA A 27 -12.53 3.70 -17.29
N ASP A 28 -12.41 4.45 -18.38
CA ASP A 28 -12.52 3.92 -19.74
C ASP A 28 -11.37 2.97 -20.09
N ALA A 29 -10.14 3.34 -19.74
CA ALA A 29 -8.97 2.51 -19.99
C ALA A 29 -9.04 1.17 -19.23
N LEU A 30 -9.54 1.20 -17.99
CA LEU A 30 -9.69 -0.01 -17.17
C LEU A 30 -10.88 -0.87 -17.61
N ALA A 31 -11.98 -0.27 -18.06
CA ALA A 31 -13.08 -1.01 -18.68
C ALA A 31 -12.60 -1.74 -19.94
N PHE A 32 -11.85 -1.07 -20.82
CA PHE A 32 -11.24 -1.69 -21.99
C PHE A 32 -10.28 -2.83 -21.60
N ALA A 33 -9.42 -2.61 -20.61
CA ALA A 33 -8.51 -3.64 -20.09
C ALA A 33 -9.25 -4.88 -19.58
N LEU A 34 -10.37 -4.69 -18.87
CA LEU A 34 -11.21 -5.78 -18.40
C LEU A 34 -11.87 -6.56 -19.53
N VAL A 35 -12.42 -5.88 -20.54
CA VAL A 35 -13.01 -6.54 -21.71
C VAL A 35 -11.96 -7.34 -22.47
N ALA A 36 -10.76 -6.79 -22.66
CA ALA A 36 -9.70 -7.43 -23.45
C ALA A 36 -9.02 -8.61 -22.73
N HIS A 37 -8.86 -8.57 -21.40
CA HIS A 37 -8.05 -9.56 -20.66
C HIS A 37 -8.84 -10.34 -19.60
N GLY A 38 -10.07 -9.94 -19.30
CA GLY A 38 -10.92 -10.53 -18.25
C GLY A 38 -10.52 -10.17 -16.82
N SER A 39 -9.34 -9.59 -16.58
CA SER A 39 -8.90 -9.12 -15.26
C SER A 39 -7.81 -8.06 -15.35
N LEU A 40 -7.68 -7.21 -14.34
CA LEU A 40 -6.61 -6.21 -14.32
C LEU A 40 -5.24 -6.88 -14.12
N TYR A 41 -5.20 -7.97 -13.35
CA TYR A 41 -3.97 -8.72 -13.12
C TYR A 41 -3.42 -9.31 -14.43
N ARG A 42 -4.29 -9.92 -15.26
CA ARG A 42 -3.91 -10.47 -16.57
C ARG A 42 -3.57 -9.38 -17.57
N TRP A 43 -4.26 -8.24 -17.53
CA TRP A 43 -3.87 -7.08 -18.32
C TRP A 43 -2.44 -6.65 -17.99
N ALA A 44 -2.10 -6.49 -16.70
CA ALA A 44 -0.75 -6.09 -16.27
C ALA A 44 0.31 -7.14 -16.63
N GLU A 45 0.00 -8.42 -16.47
CA GLU A 45 0.83 -9.55 -16.89
C GLU A 45 1.06 -9.61 -18.41
N ALA A 46 0.15 -9.07 -19.22
CA ALA A 46 0.29 -9.05 -20.67
C ALA A 46 1.10 -7.85 -21.18
N GLN A 47 1.41 -6.85 -20.33
CA GLN A 47 2.08 -5.64 -20.80
C GLN A 47 3.53 -5.91 -21.22
N PRO A 48 4.03 -5.30 -22.32
CA PRO A 48 5.41 -5.51 -22.79
C PRO A 48 6.48 -5.02 -21.80
N GLU A 49 6.29 -3.84 -21.20
CA GLU A 49 7.22 -3.20 -20.27
C GLU A 49 6.97 -3.59 -18.80
N ARG A 50 6.33 -4.74 -18.57
CA ARG A 50 5.98 -5.16 -17.22
C ARG A 50 7.20 -5.55 -16.38
N GLU A 51 7.10 -5.35 -15.08
CA GLU A 51 8.08 -5.82 -14.10
C GLU A 51 7.39 -6.70 -13.05
N ALA A 52 7.99 -7.85 -12.75
CA ALA A 52 7.51 -8.76 -11.71
C ALA A 52 8.03 -8.33 -10.33
N LEU A 53 7.15 -7.85 -9.47
CA LEU A 53 7.46 -7.56 -8.07
C LEU A 53 7.15 -8.80 -7.24
N ARG A 54 8.18 -9.41 -6.63
CA ARG A 54 8.05 -10.66 -5.86
C ARG A 54 7.94 -10.39 -4.37
N GLY A 55 6.95 -11.00 -3.72
CA GLY A 55 6.74 -10.96 -2.27
C GLY A 55 5.93 -12.16 -1.79
N ARG A 56 4.81 -11.92 -1.09
CA ARG A 56 3.84 -12.97 -0.69
C ARG A 56 3.07 -13.58 -1.89
N GLY A 57 3.18 -12.94 -3.05
CA GLY A 57 2.70 -13.35 -4.37
C GLY A 57 3.39 -12.48 -5.42
N THR A 58 3.14 -12.75 -6.70
CA THR A 58 3.60 -11.86 -7.78
C THR A 58 2.64 -10.69 -7.89
N ALA A 59 3.18 -9.47 -7.93
CA ALA A 59 2.48 -8.29 -8.42
C ALA A 59 3.16 -7.82 -9.71
N TRP A 60 2.40 -7.21 -10.60
CA TRP A 60 2.90 -6.72 -11.88
C TRP A 60 2.93 -5.20 -11.87
N ALA A 61 4.12 -4.62 -11.99
CA ALA A 61 4.25 -3.21 -12.32
C ALA A 61 4.11 -3.03 -13.84
N ALA A 62 3.32 -2.05 -14.25
CA ALA A 62 3.04 -1.75 -15.64
C ALA A 62 2.69 -0.27 -15.83
N VAL A 63 2.56 0.19 -17.08
CA VAL A 63 2.15 1.57 -17.39
C VAL A 63 0.73 1.55 -17.95
N LEU A 64 -0.20 2.13 -17.20
CA LEU A 64 -1.57 2.36 -17.65
C LEU A 64 -1.58 3.53 -18.64
N PRO A 65 -2.14 3.37 -19.87
CA PRO A 65 -2.27 4.45 -20.85
C PRO A 65 -3.44 5.38 -20.51
N ALA A 66 -3.49 5.83 -19.26
CA ALA A 66 -4.42 6.81 -18.75
C ALA A 66 -3.78 7.55 -17.57
N GLY A 67 -4.24 8.77 -17.34
CA GLY A 67 -3.84 9.57 -16.20
C GLY A 67 -4.58 10.91 -16.21
N THR A 68 -3.99 11.92 -15.59
CA THR A 68 -4.60 13.26 -15.47
C THR A 68 -4.02 14.20 -16.54
N ASP A 69 -4.56 15.41 -16.67
CA ASP A 69 -4.10 16.40 -17.67
C ASP A 69 -2.58 16.68 -17.64
N ARG A 70 -1.90 16.35 -16.53
CA ARG A 70 -0.44 16.50 -16.37
C ARG A 70 0.36 15.23 -16.67
N ASP A 71 -0.27 14.06 -16.58
CA ASP A 71 0.35 12.75 -16.76
C ASP A 71 -0.60 11.89 -17.62
N LEU A 72 -0.37 11.77 -18.92
CA LEU A 72 -1.21 10.95 -19.81
C LEU A 72 -1.00 9.43 -19.61
N ARG A 73 0.00 9.04 -18.83
CA ARG A 73 0.37 7.65 -18.54
C ARG A 73 0.68 7.53 -17.05
N THR A 74 0.15 6.49 -16.41
CA THR A 74 0.34 6.27 -14.98
C THR A 74 1.08 4.96 -14.75
N ALA A 75 2.22 5.01 -14.07
CA ALA A 75 2.87 3.80 -13.56
C ALA A 75 2.03 3.19 -12.44
N VAL A 76 1.67 1.92 -12.57
CA VAL A 76 0.79 1.20 -11.65
C VAL A 76 1.41 -0.12 -11.22
N VAL A 77 0.96 -0.63 -10.07
CA VAL A 77 1.22 -1.98 -9.58
C VAL A 77 -0.12 -2.68 -9.43
N VAL A 78 -0.26 -3.84 -10.06
CA VAL A 78 -1.48 -4.65 -10.00
C VAL A 78 -1.18 -5.95 -9.25
N ARG A 79 -2.02 -6.25 -8.26
CA ARG A 79 -1.95 -7.50 -7.51
C ARG A 79 -3.28 -8.24 -7.54
N HIS A 80 -3.19 -9.55 -7.65
CA HIS A 80 -4.31 -10.42 -7.35
C HIS A 80 -4.40 -10.60 -5.83
N SER A 81 -5.62 -10.58 -5.29
CA SER A 81 -5.83 -10.71 -3.85
C SER A 81 -5.75 -12.18 -3.45
N TYR A 82 -4.96 -12.48 -2.43
CA TYR A 82 -4.86 -13.80 -1.82
C TYR A 82 -5.11 -13.71 -0.32
N HIS A 83 -5.59 -14.80 0.29
CA HIS A 83 -5.65 -14.87 1.75
C HIS A 83 -4.23 -14.84 2.33
N GLY A 84 -4.06 -14.18 3.47
CA GLY A 84 -2.82 -14.26 4.26
C GLY A 84 -2.85 -15.42 5.26
N GLY A 85 -1.67 -15.91 5.66
CA GLY A 85 -1.54 -16.94 6.70
C GLY A 85 -1.86 -18.37 6.22
N LEU A 86 -1.99 -19.31 7.16
CA LEU A 86 -2.16 -20.75 6.88
C LEU A 86 -3.41 -21.07 6.01
N PHE A 87 -4.42 -20.19 6.04
CA PHE A 87 -5.65 -20.29 5.23
C PHE A 87 -5.43 -20.02 3.73
N ALA A 88 -4.32 -19.38 3.34
CA ALA A 88 -3.96 -19.19 1.93
C ALA A 88 -3.87 -20.52 1.16
N ARG A 89 -3.49 -21.61 1.84
CA ARG A 89 -3.40 -22.95 1.25
C ARG A 89 -4.74 -23.65 1.07
N VAL A 90 -5.81 -23.15 1.71
CA VAL A 90 -7.14 -23.80 1.71
C VAL A 90 -8.15 -23.02 0.88
N THR A 91 -8.18 -21.69 0.97
CA THR A 91 -9.15 -20.84 0.24
C THR A 91 -8.54 -20.11 -0.96
N GLY A 92 -7.21 -20.09 -1.09
CA GLY A 92 -6.51 -19.45 -2.20
C GLY A 92 -6.89 -17.98 -2.39
N ASP A 93 -7.58 -17.71 -3.51
CA ASP A 93 -8.03 -16.39 -3.96
C ASP A 93 -9.53 -16.13 -3.76
N LEU A 94 -10.28 -17.07 -3.17
CA LEU A 94 -11.74 -16.97 -3.01
C LEU A 94 -12.13 -16.31 -1.69
N PHE A 95 -12.67 -15.10 -1.76
CA PHE A 95 -13.16 -14.34 -0.61
C PHE A 95 -14.69 -14.36 -0.54
N VAL A 96 -15.23 -14.37 0.67
CA VAL A 96 -16.66 -14.06 0.89
C VAL A 96 -16.84 -12.53 0.84
N ARG A 97 -17.79 -12.04 0.06
CA ARG A 97 -18.09 -10.60 -0.03
C ARG A 97 -18.64 -10.07 1.32
N PRO A 98 -18.25 -8.85 1.74
CA PRO A 98 -17.32 -7.94 1.06
C PRO A 98 -15.86 -8.39 1.18
N THR A 99 -15.11 -8.28 0.07
CA THR A 99 -13.68 -8.61 0.03
C THR A 99 -12.85 -7.53 0.76
N ARG A 100 -11.52 -7.66 0.75
CA ARG A 100 -10.61 -6.67 1.36
C ARG A 100 -10.45 -5.39 0.53
N ALA A 101 -10.67 -5.46 -0.78
CA ALA A 101 -10.38 -4.34 -1.68
C ALA A 101 -11.19 -3.06 -1.39
N PRO A 102 -12.50 -3.13 -1.09
CA PRO A 102 -13.25 -1.93 -0.68
C PRO A 102 -12.71 -1.28 0.60
N ARG A 103 -12.28 -2.09 1.58
CA ARG A 103 -11.70 -1.58 2.84
C ARG A 103 -10.37 -0.89 2.60
N GLU A 104 -9.53 -1.48 1.76
CA GLU A 104 -8.25 -0.90 1.37
C GLU A 104 -8.42 0.43 0.63
N LEU A 105 -9.39 0.52 -0.29
CA LEU A 105 -9.72 1.78 -0.95
C LEU A 105 -10.15 2.84 0.08
N ALA A 106 -11.07 2.50 0.99
CA ALA A 106 -11.55 3.42 2.01
C ALA A 106 -10.41 3.90 2.93
N ALA A 107 -9.54 2.98 3.36
CA ALA A 107 -8.35 3.29 4.15
C ALA A 107 -7.38 4.19 3.36
N ALA A 108 -7.07 3.86 2.10
CA ALA A 108 -6.15 4.63 1.26
C ALA A 108 -6.64 6.07 1.08
N ALA A 109 -7.93 6.22 0.77
CA ALA A 109 -8.55 7.53 0.58
C ALA A 109 -8.50 8.37 1.86
N ARG A 110 -8.82 7.77 3.02
CA ARG A 110 -8.78 8.48 4.30
C ARG A 110 -7.36 8.85 4.72
N LEU A 111 -6.39 7.96 4.52
CA LEU A 111 -4.97 8.23 4.80
C LEU A 111 -4.43 9.35 3.89
N THR A 112 -4.74 9.29 2.60
CA THR A 112 -4.34 10.32 1.62
C THR A 112 -4.94 11.68 1.97
N ALA A 113 -6.24 11.73 2.31
CA ALA A 113 -6.90 12.96 2.73
C ALA A 113 -6.31 13.55 4.02
N ALA A 114 -5.75 12.71 4.90
CA ALA A 114 -5.05 13.12 6.11
C ALA A 114 -3.55 13.43 5.89
N GLY A 115 -3.06 13.38 4.64
CA GLY A 115 -1.66 13.64 4.32
C GLY A 115 -0.70 12.54 4.76
N VAL A 116 -1.18 11.30 4.97
CA VAL A 116 -0.33 10.14 5.26
C VAL A 116 0.16 9.54 3.93
N PRO A 117 1.49 9.46 3.70
CA PRO A 117 2.01 8.85 2.48
C PRO A 117 1.68 7.36 2.40
N THR A 118 0.90 6.97 1.41
CA THR A 118 0.54 5.59 1.09
C THR A 118 0.28 5.46 -0.43
N PRO A 119 0.44 4.29 -1.06
CA PRO A 119 0.08 4.12 -2.46
C PRO A 119 -1.39 4.48 -2.72
N GLU A 120 -1.64 5.34 -3.71
CA GLU A 120 -3.00 5.62 -4.18
C GLU A 120 -3.60 4.35 -4.79
N VAL A 121 -4.79 3.95 -4.36
CA VAL A 121 -5.55 2.87 -5.02
C VAL A 121 -6.19 3.42 -6.28
N VAL A 122 -5.64 3.14 -7.45
CA VAL A 122 -6.20 3.59 -8.73
C VAL A 122 -7.52 2.86 -9.02
N ALA A 123 -7.58 1.56 -8.72
CA ALA A 123 -8.77 0.76 -8.90
C ALA A 123 -8.77 -0.53 -8.07
N TYR A 124 -9.96 -1.10 -7.90
CA TYR A 124 -10.11 -2.51 -7.59
C TYR A 124 -11.20 -3.15 -8.46
N VAL A 125 -11.11 -4.46 -8.61
CA VAL A 125 -12.09 -5.28 -9.33
C VAL A 125 -12.54 -6.43 -8.47
N ILE A 126 -13.84 -6.73 -8.48
CA ILE A 126 -14.43 -7.89 -7.84
C ILE A 126 -14.99 -8.80 -8.93
N HIS A 127 -14.48 -10.03 -8.97
CA HIS A 127 -14.90 -11.08 -9.90
C HIS A 127 -15.83 -12.06 -9.16
N PRO A 128 -17.15 -12.03 -9.36
CA PRO A 128 -18.03 -13.01 -8.75
C PRO A 128 -17.69 -14.42 -9.25
N VAL A 129 -17.74 -15.41 -8.35
CA VAL A 129 -17.48 -16.81 -8.68
C VAL A 129 -18.75 -17.64 -8.50
N ALA A 130 -19.28 -17.70 -7.27
CA ALA A 130 -20.53 -18.40 -6.97
C ALA A 130 -21.12 -17.89 -5.65
N GLY A 131 -22.42 -17.55 -5.65
CA GLY A 131 -23.08 -17.00 -4.46
C GLY A 131 -22.36 -15.75 -3.93
N LEU A 132 -21.88 -15.80 -2.69
CA LEU A 132 -21.11 -14.72 -2.07
C LEU A 132 -19.60 -14.80 -2.31
N LEU A 133 -19.11 -15.83 -3.00
CA LEU A 133 -17.69 -16.01 -3.29
C LEU A 133 -17.26 -15.12 -4.46
N ALA A 134 -16.14 -14.44 -4.28
CA ALA A 134 -15.55 -13.58 -5.29
C ALA A 134 -14.02 -13.56 -5.19
N ARG A 135 -13.36 -13.23 -6.30
CA ARG A 135 -11.92 -12.88 -6.35
C ARG A 135 -11.77 -11.38 -6.48
N SER A 136 -10.58 -10.85 -6.25
CA SER A 136 -10.35 -9.42 -6.46
C SER A 136 -8.95 -9.07 -6.92
N ASP A 137 -8.89 -8.08 -7.82
CA ASP A 137 -7.64 -7.41 -8.20
C ASP A 137 -7.60 -6.03 -7.57
N VAL A 138 -6.41 -5.58 -7.18
CA VAL A 138 -6.18 -4.21 -6.71
C VAL A 138 -5.05 -3.61 -7.53
N MET A 139 -5.29 -2.41 -8.04
CA MET A 139 -4.33 -1.60 -8.78
C MET A 139 -3.99 -0.35 -7.95
N THR A 140 -2.72 -0.18 -7.63
CA THR A 140 -2.22 1.03 -6.97
C THR A 140 -1.30 1.81 -7.89
N ARG A 141 -1.16 3.12 -7.65
CA ARG A 141 -0.10 3.91 -8.28
C ARG A 141 1.25 3.39 -7.80
N ARG A 142 2.19 3.21 -8.74
CA ARG A 142 3.55 2.79 -8.41
C ARG A 142 4.22 3.91 -7.61
N LEU A 143 4.79 3.56 -6.47
CA LEU A 143 5.62 4.49 -5.70
C LEU A 143 6.92 4.83 -6.46
N PRO A 144 7.55 5.98 -6.18
CA PRO A 144 8.87 6.28 -6.72
C PRO A 144 9.89 5.18 -6.36
N PRO A 145 11.01 5.06 -7.08
CA PRO A 145 12.03 4.06 -6.82
C PRO A 145 12.47 4.03 -5.36
N GLY A 146 12.56 2.83 -4.82
CA GLY A 146 12.71 2.61 -3.40
C GLY A 146 12.56 1.15 -3.03
N ARG A 147 12.58 0.89 -1.74
CA ARG A 147 12.51 -0.47 -1.19
C ARG A 147 11.96 -0.42 0.23
N ASP A 148 11.62 -1.57 0.79
CA ASP A 148 11.22 -1.61 2.19
C ASP A 148 12.37 -1.18 3.12
N PHE A 149 12.02 -0.77 4.34
CA PHE A 149 12.99 -0.22 5.30
C PHE A 149 14.20 -1.13 5.55
N PRO A 150 14.05 -2.46 5.79
CA PRO A 150 15.19 -3.35 5.97
C PRO A 150 16.14 -3.35 4.79
N ASP A 151 15.61 -3.42 3.56
CA ASP A 151 16.44 -3.47 2.37
C ASP A 151 17.08 -2.09 2.08
N ALA A 152 16.41 -1.00 2.46
CA ALA A 152 16.93 0.37 2.37
C ALA A 152 18.11 0.58 3.33
N TRP A 153 18.00 0.01 4.52
CA TRP A 153 19.06 0.06 5.52
C TRP A 153 20.22 -0.87 5.20
N ALA A 154 19.93 -2.08 4.69
CA ALA A 154 20.94 -3.06 4.28
C ALA A 154 21.73 -2.65 3.01
N ALA A 155 21.27 -1.61 2.30
CA ALA A 155 21.98 -1.03 1.16
C ALA A 155 23.29 -0.30 1.54
N ASP A 156 23.64 -0.33 2.83
CA ASP A 156 24.70 0.44 3.47
C ASP A 156 24.69 1.94 3.10
N PRO A 157 23.57 2.64 3.38
CA PRO A 157 23.47 4.06 3.12
C PRO A 157 24.50 4.85 3.94
N SER A 158 24.97 5.96 3.36
CA SER A 158 25.85 6.91 4.04
C SER A 158 25.23 7.39 5.36
N PRO A 159 26.02 7.87 6.35
CA PRO A 159 25.47 8.39 7.59
C PRO A 159 24.41 9.49 7.39
N LEU A 160 24.60 10.36 6.40
CA LEU A 160 23.62 11.38 6.02
C LEU A 160 22.30 10.75 5.56
N GLN A 161 22.38 9.76 4.69
CA GLN A 161 21.20 9.07 4.17
C GLN A 161 20.49 8.23 5.25
N ARG A 162 21.23 7.61 6.18
CA ARG A 162 20.64 6.98 7.38
C ARG A 162 19.84 8.00 8.20
N GLY A 163 20.40 9.20 8.38
CA GLY A 163 19.71 10.31 9.04
C GLY A 163 18.39 10.67 8.37
N ALA A 164 18.40 10.82 7.04
CA ALA A 164 17.22 11.13 6.23
C ALA A 164 16.16 10.02 6.25
N ILE A 165 16.57 8.74 6.24
CA ILE A 165 15.64 7.61 6.38
C ILE A 165 14.92 7.67 7.73
N ILE A 166 15.64 7.88 8.83
CA ILE A 166 15.05 7.98 10.17
C ILE A 166 14.08 9.17 10.25
N GLU A 167 14.42 10.31 9.65
CA GLU A 167 13.55 11.48 9.59
C GLU A 167 12.27 11.22 8.77
N ALA A 168 12.39 10.55 7.63
CA ALA A 168 11.26 10.18 6.80
C ALA A 168 10.30 9.21 7.52
N VAL A 169 10.85 8.21 8.21
CA VAL A 169 10.05 7.27 9.03
C VAL A 169 9.39 8.00 10.20
N ALA A 170 10.09 8.91 10.87
CA ALA A 170 9.50 9.74 11.92
C ALA A 170 8.33 10.58 11.39
N ALA A 171 8.49 11.19 10.21
CA ALA A 171 7.44 11.97 9.56
C ALA A 171 6.21 11.10 9.22
N LEU A 172 6.42 9.88 8.73
CA LEU A 172 5.33 8.92 8.50
C LEU A 172 4.59 8.55 9.80
N LEU A 173 5.32 8.27 10.88
CA LEU A 173 4.73 7.95 12.18
C LEU A 173 3.92 9.13 12.76
N ARG A 174 4.42 10.36 12.62
CA ARG A 174 3.66 11.58 12.98
C ARG A 174 2.41 11.74 12.13
N ALA A 175 2.49 11.50 10.82
CA ALA A 175 1.33 11.57 9.94
C ALA A 175 0.26 10.55 10.35
N LEU A 176 0.65 9.30 10.64
CA LEU A 176 -0.25 8.26 11.15
C LEU A 176 -0.91 8.68 12.47
N SER A 177 -0.12 9.19 13.43
CA SER A 177 -0.62 9.68 14.72
C SER A 177 -1.65 10.80 14.56
N ARG A 178 -1.34 11.85 13.78
CA ARG A 178 -2.25 12.97 13.52
C ARG A 178 -3.54 12.53 12.84
N ALA A 179 -3.48 11.49 12.00
CA ALA A 179 -4.65 10.90 11.36
C ALA A 179 -5.47 9.98 12.29
N GLY A 180 -4.97 9.69 13.51
CA GLY A 180 -5.51 8.66 14.39
C GLY A 180 -5.39 7.25 13.80
N ALA A 181 -4.49 7.04 12.83
CA ALA A 181 -4.41 5.80 12.07
C ALA A 181 -3.54 4.77 12.79
N HIS A 182 -4.17 3.82 13.48
CA HIS A 182 -3.51 2.64 14.04
C HIS A 182 -3.39 1.56 12.97
N HIS A 183 -2.15 1.14 12.69
CA HIS A 183 -1.83 0.05 11.78
C HIS A 183 -1.42 -1.21 12.58
N PRO A 184 -2.31 -2.22 12.72
CA PRO A 184 -2.07 -3.35 13.63
C PRO A 184 -0.85 -4.22 13.32
N ASP A 185 -0.40 -4.20 12.05
CA ASP A 185 0.80 -4.91 11.57
C ASP A 185 1.91 -3.94 11.11
N LEU A 186 2.07 -2.79 11.77
CA LEU A 186 3.12 -1.84 11.38
C LEU A 186 4.49 -2.39 11.75
N ASN A 187 5.14 -2.99 10.77
CA ASN A 187 6.48 -3.55 10.88
C ASN A 187 7.39 -2.94 9.80
N VAL A 188 8.70 -3.13 9.95
CA VAL A 188 9.71 -2.59 9.02
C VAL A 188 9.48 -2.98 7.55
N LYS A 189 8.88 -4.14 7.24
CA LYS A 189 8.56 -4.55 5.85
C LYS A 189 7.31 -3.88 5.29
N ASN A 190 6.48 -3.27 6.13
CA ASN A 190 5.31 -2.48 5.74
C ASN A 190 5.62 -0.97 5.68
N VAL A 191 6.91 -0.59 5.75
CA VAL A 191 7.38 0.77 5.51
C VAL A 191 8.26 0.78 4.27
N TYR A 192 7.82 1.49 3.24
CA TYR A 192 8.57 1.67 2.00
C TYR A 192 9.31 3.00 2.01
N VAL A 193 10.59 2.97 1.69
CA VAL A 193 11.47 4.15 1.62
C VAL A 193 11.77 4.41 0.16
N ALA A 194 11.24 5.53 -0.35
CA ALA A 194 11.57 6.05 -1.66
C ALA A 194 12.63 7.14 -1.55
N VAL A 195 13.53 7.17 -2.53
CA VAL A 195 14.59 8.18 -2.64
C VAL A 195 14.47 8.83 -4.01
N ASP A 196 14.26 10.15 -4.03
CA ASP A 196 14.19 10.96 -5.24
C ASP A 196 15.14 12.16 -5.09
N GLY A 197 16.31 12.06 -5.73
CA GLY A 197 17.43 12.96 -5.47
C GLY A 197 17.82 12.95 -3.99
N ASP A 198 17.79 14.12 -3.36
CA ASP A 198 18.10 14.31 -1.94
C ASP A 198 16.88 14.11 -1.01
N VAL A 199 15.68 13.88 -1.58
CA VAL A 199 14.45 13.75 -0.82
C VAL A 199 14.16 12.28 -0.51
N VAL A 200 14.06 11.96 0.78
CA VAL A 200 13.65 10.63 1.26
C VAL A 200 12.23 10.71 1.79
N THR A 201 11.35 9.85 1.27
CA THR A 201 9.95 9.75 1.73
C THR A 201 9.64 8.33 2.16
N ALA A 202 9.03 8.18 3.35
CA ALA A 202 8.53 6.89 3.84
C ALA A 202 7.02 6.79 3.59
N TYR A 203 6.59 5.64 3.08
CA TYR A 203 5.20 5.31 2.80
C TYR A 203 4.76 4.11 3.65
N VAL A 204 3.51 4.13 4.12
CA VAL A 204 2.89 2.96 4.75
C VAL A 204 2.27 2.05 3.70
N LEU A 205 2.55 0.74 3.80
CA LEU A 205 2.00 -0.33 2.97
C LEU A 205 1.03 -1.20 3.79
N ASP A 206 0.33 -2.14 3.14
CA ASP A 206 -0.57 -3.13 3.76
C ASP A 206 -1.67 -2.53 4.66
N ILE A 207 -2.34 -1.48 4.16
CA ILE A 207 -3.28 -0.67 4.92
C ILE A 207 -4.70 -1.25 5.04
N ASP A 208 -4.94 -2.48 4.58
CA ASP A 208 -6.27 -3.12 4.54
C ASP A 208 -6.88 -3.35 5.94
N ARG A 209 -6.05 -3.27 6.98
CA ARG A 209 -6.40 -3.46 8.39
C ARG A 209 -6.23 -2.21 9.25
N VAL A 210 -5.91 -1.06 8.65
CA VAL A 210 -5.79 0.19 9.39
C VAL A 210 -7.11 0.52 10.06
N ARG A 211 -7.02 0.90 11.33
CA ARG A 211 -8.13 1.36 12.16
C ARG A 211 -7.87 2.80 12.52
N PHE A 212 -8.95 3.53 12.78
CA PHE A 212 -8.85 4.92 13.20
C PHE A 212 -9.29 5.02 14.66
N THR A 213 -8.34 5.33 15.52
CA THR A 213 -8.45 5.47 16.99
C THR A 213 -8.12 6.91 17.37
N ASP A 214 -7.98 7.20 18.67
CA ASP A 214 -7.35 8.44 19.10
C ASP A 214 -5.87 8.49 18.71
N SER A 215 -5.34 9.72 18.60
CA SER A 215 -3.97 9.98 18.16
C SER A 215 -2.91 9.42 19.09
N GLU A 216 -3.13 9.44 20.40
CA GLU A 216 -2.17 8.94 21.39
C GLU A 216 -2.06 7.41 21.33
N GLU A 217 -3.20 6.70 21.28
CA GLU A 217 -3.26 5.25 21.11
C GLU A 217 -2.60 4.84 19.79
N ALA A 218 -2.91 5.54 18.69
CA ALA A 218 -2.33 5.28 17.38
C ALA A 218 -0.80 5.48 17.41
N ALA A 219 -0.33 6.58 18.00
CA ALA A 219 1.10 6.89 18.12
C ALA A 219 1.85 5.80 18.91
N ALA A 220 1.38 5.51 20.12
CA ALA A 220 2.02 4.55 21.01
C ALA A 220 2.02 3.13 20.40
N SER A 221 0.87 2.69 19.87
CA SER A 221 0.72 1.34 19.29
C SER A 221 1.58 1.16 18.04
N ASN A 222 1.56 2.13 17.12
CA ASN A 222 2.36 2.09 15.90
C ASN A 222 3.86 2.10 16.22
N PHE A 223 4.31 3.02 17.08
CA PHE A 223 5.72 3.10 17.44
C PHE A 223 6.20 1.82 18.12
N ALA A 224 5.45 1.30 19.10
CA ALA A 224 5.81 0.08 19.81
C ALA A 224 5.90 -1.14 18.87
N ARG A 225 4.99 -1.25 17.90
CA ARG A 225 5.02 -2.31 16.88
C ARG A 225 6.21 -2.16 15.95
N PHE A 226 6.45 -0.96 15.43
CA PHE A 226 7.57 -0.68 14.54
C PHE A 226 8.91 -0.93 15.22
N ALA A 227 9.14 -0.34 16.41
CA ALA A 227 10.39 -0.48 17.17
C ALA A 227 10.67 -1.95 17.55
N ARG A 228 9.63 -2.72 17.92
CA ARG A 228 9.77 -4.17 18.16
C ARG A 228 10.23 -4.90 16.90
N SER A 229 9.67 -4.55 15.74
CA SER A 229 10.06 -5.16 14.47
C SER A 229 11.49 -4.77 14.05
N VAL A 230 11.93 -3.54 14.31
CA VAL A 230 13.33 -3.12 14.10
C VAL A 230 14.26 -4.00 14.93
N ARG A 231 14.05 -4.09 16.25
CA ARG A 231 14.90 -4.91 17.14
C ARG A 231 14.95 -6.37 16.74
N LYS A 232 13.80 -6.94 16.34
CA LYS A 232 13.73 -8.31 15.83
C LYS A 232 14.62 -8.50 14.61
N TRP A 233 14.54 -7.59 13.64
CA TRP A 233 15.31 -7.66 12.40
C TRP A 233 16.79 -7.39 12.62
N ASP A 234 17.15 -6.48 13.52
CA ASP A 234 18.54 -6.27 13.95
C ASP A 234 19.13 -7.55 14.55
N ALA A 235 18.39 -8.25 15.41
CA ALA A 235 18.84 -9.50 16.02
C ALA A 235 18.95 -10.66 15.02
N GLU A 236 18.02 -10.76 14.07
CA GLU A 236 17.98 -11.88 13.11
C GLU A 236 18.91 -11.69 11.90
N ARG A 237 19.20 -10.44 11.51
CA ARG A 237 19.89 -10.12 10.26
C ARG A 237 21.07 -9.17 10.40
N SER A 238 21.41 -8.74 11.61
CA SER A 238 22.50 -7.80 11.88
C SER A 238 22.41 -6.52 11.03
N LEU A 239 21.20 -5.98 10.84
CA LEU A 239 20.99 -4.77 10.02
C LEU A 239 21.76 -3.55 10.57
N GLY A 240 22.03 -3.52 11.88
CA GLY A 240 22.79 -2.45 12.50
C GLY A 240 22.03 -1.13 12.52
N VAL A 241 20.71 -1.17 12.72
CA VAL A 241 19.92 0.04 13.00
C VAL A 241 20.30 0.58 14.37
N GLY A 242 20.32 -0.30 15.38
CA GLY A 242 20.77 0.01 16.73
C GLY A 242 19.77 0.83 17.55
N ASP A 243 19.94 0.81 18.87
CA ASP A 243 19.03 1.52 19.79
C ASP A 243 19.13 3.05 19.64
N ASP A 244 20.30 3.60 19.28
CA ASP A 244 20.47 5.04 19.06
C ASP A 244 19.56 5.59 17.96
N ALA A 245 19.39 4.82 16.87
CA ALA A 245 18.47 5.20 15.79
C ALA A 245 17.01 5.14 16.26
N LEU A 246 16.64 4.20 17.12
CA LEU A 246 15.31 4.12 17.72
C LEU A 246 15.05 5.26 18.71
N VAL A 247 16.06 5.66 19.50
CA VAL A 247 15.97 6.82 20.39
C VAL A 247 15.77 8.11 19.58
N ARG A 248 16.57 8.29 18.51
CA ARG A 248 16.40 9.42 17.58
C ARG A 248 15.03 9.40 16.91
N LEU A 249 14.57 8.24 16.47
CA LEU A 249 13.24 8.06 15.88
C LEU A 249 12.14 8.44 16.87
N ALA A 250 12.21 8.00 18.12
CA ALA A 250 11.25 8.34 19.18
C ALA A 250 11.21 9.85 19.42
N ALA A 251 12.38 10.48 19.57
CA ALA A 251 12.48 11.93 19.78
C ALA A 251 11.84 12.70 18.61
N LEU A 252 12.10 12.30 17.37
CA LEU A 252 11.52 12.94 16.19
C LEU A 252 10.03 12.65 16.03
N ALA A 253 9.56 11.45 16.38
CA ALA A 253 8.17 11.05 16.20
C ALA A 253 7.20 11.72 17.19
N TRP A 254 7.71 12.26 18.31
CA TRP A 254 6.91 12.93 19.34
C TRP A 254 7.09 14.45 19.41
N VAL A 255 7.90 15.04 18.53
CA VAL A 255 7.94 16.50 18.39
C VAL A 255 6.60 16.96 17.81
N GLU A 256 5.84 17.72 18.59
CA GLU A 256 4.68 18.46 18.09
C GLU A 256 5.17 19.46 17.04
N ALA A 257 4.56 19.40 15.85
CA ALA A 257 4.85 20.30 14.73
C ALA A 257 3.97 21.54 14.78
#